data_AF-A0A2N5KAZ3-F1
#
_entry.id   AF-A0A2N5KAZ3-F1
#
_cell.length_a   1.000
_cell.length_b   1.000
_cell.length_c   1.000
_cell.angle_alpha   90.00
_cell.angle_beta   90.00
_cell.angle_gamma   90.00
#
_symmetry.space_group_name_H-M   'P 1'
#
loop_
_entity.id
_entity.type
_entity.pdbx_description
1 polymer ?
#
loop_
_entity_poly.entity_id
_entity_poly.type
_entity_poly.pdbx_seq_one_letter_code
_entity_poly.pdbx_strand_id
1 'polypeptide(L)'
;IDLVPVLSWVSLRGKCRYCKKPISWQYPAVELAVALYFVLSYLLWPNELTSWQAVTQFVLWLIYGVMLAILFVYDLRWFLLPNKIVYPLIGLGAVDALIRLSVIPGITALGAVLDIVLSLAVIGGLYGLLYFMSKGAWVGFG
;
A
#
# COMPACT_ATOMS: atom_id res chain seq x y z
N ILE A 1 -27.63 -3.93 9.59
CA ILE A 1 -26.63 -2.89 9.22
C ILE A 1 -25.27 -3.25 9.87
N ASP A 2 -25.01 -4.55 10.06
CA ASP A 2 -23.90 -5.06 10.86
C ASP A 2 -22.63 -5.34 10.03
N LEU A 3 -22.60 -4.89 8.77
CA LEU A 3 -21.51 -5.13 7.81
C LEU A 3 -20.58 -3.93 7.61
N VAL A 4 -20.84 -2.78 8.25
CA VAL A 4 -19.97 -1.60 8.19
C VAL A 4 -19.37 -1.36 9.59
N PRO A 5 -18.12 -1.77 9.84
CA PRO A 5 -17.50 -1.70 11.16
C PRO A 5 -17.41 -0.27 11.72
N VAL A 6 -17.17 0.76 10.90
CA VAL A 6 -17.15 2.17 11.39
C VAL A 6 -18.54 2.65 11.82
N LEU A 7 -19.58 2.43 11.01
CA LEU A 7 -20.94 2.87 11.35
C LEU A 7 -21.50 2.10 12.56
N SER A 8 -21.19 0.81 12.65
CA SER A 8 -21.57 0.01 13.82
C SER A 8 -20.78 0.43 15.06
N TRP A 9 -19.48 0.76 14.96
CA TRP A 9 -18.66 1.23 16.08
C TRP A 9 -19.16 2.56 16.67
N VAL A 10 -19.50 3.54 15.81
CA VAL A 10 -20.07 4.83 16.24
C VAL A 10 -21.45 4.64 16.88
N SER A 11 -22.32 3.84 16.25
CA SER A 11 -23.65 3.51 16.79
C SER A 11 -23.60 2.77 18.12
N LEU A 12 -22.59 1.90 18.30
CA LEU A 12 -22.39 1.09 19.50
C LEU A 12 -21.47 1.74 20.55
N ARG A 13 -21.06 3.01 20.37
CA ARG A 13 -20.12 3.75 21.24
C ARG A 13 -18.85 2.96 21.57
N GLY A 14 -18.31 2.24 20.60
CA GLY A 14 -17.08 1.47 20.73
C GLY A 14 -17.17 0.18 21.55
N LYS A 15 -18.36 -0.34 21.82
CA LYS A 15 -18.55 -1.62 22.53
C LYS A 15 -19.27 -2.64 21.65
N CYS A 16 -18.85 -3.90 21.70
CA CYS A 16 -19.55 -5.00 21.02
C CYS A 16 -21.01 -5.11 21.51
N ARG A 17 -21.98 -5.22 20.58
CA ARG A 17 -23.43 -5.31 20.90
C ARG A 17 -23.79 -6.49 21.81
N TYR A 18 -23.21 -7.65 21.52
CA TYR A 18 -23.52 -8.91 22.21
C TYR A 18 -22.60 -9.16 23.41
N CYS A 19 -21.36 -8.72 23.30
CA CYS A 19 -20.29 -9.12 24.21
C CYS A 19 -19.74 -7.98 25.09
N LYS A 20 -20.22 -6.73 24.90
CA LYS A 20 -19.85 -5.50 25.64
C LYS A 20 -18.35 -5.19 25.78
N LYS A 21 -17.46 -6.00 25.18
CA LYS A 21 -16.03 -5.75 25.14
C LYS A 21 -15.72 -4.49 24.30
N PRO A 22 -14.70 -3.70 24.70
CA PRO A 22 -14.24 -2.56 23.92
C PRO A 22 -13.65 -3.06 22.59
N ILE A 23 -14.09 -2.46 21.49
CA ILE A 23 -13.49 -2.70 20.17
C ILE A 23 -12.29 -1.77 20.03
N SER A 24 -11.11 -2.32 19.72
CA SER A 24 -9.88 -1.54 19.55
C SER A 24 -10.08 -0.42 18.53
N TRP A 25 -9.72 0.81 18.90
CA TRP A 25 -9.82 2.02 18.07
C TRP A 25 -9.00 1.93 16.76
N GLN A 26 -8.06 0.99 16.69
CA GLN A 26 -7.29 0.72 15.47
C GLN A 26 -8.18 0.31 14.29
N TYR A 27 -9.26 -0.44 14.51
CA TYR A 27 -10.11 -0.91 13.41
C TYR A 27 -10.90 0.24 12.74
N PRO A 28 -11.63 1.09 13.49
CA PRO A 28 -12.27 2.28 12.91
C PRO A 28 -11.27 3.25 12.28
N ALA A 29 -10.09 3.42 12.87
CA ALA A 29 -9.07 4.33 12.36
C ALA A 29 -8.55 3.88 10.98
N VAL A 30 -8.27 2.59 10.81
CA VAL A 30 -7.82 2.03 9.52
C VAL A 30 -8.91 2.16 8.47
N GLU A 31 -10.16 1.87 8.81
CA GLU A 31 -11.29 2.00 7.86
C GLU A 31 -11.53 3.45 7.44
N LEU A 32 -11.44 4.42 8.37
CA LEU A 32 -11.49 5.84 8.05
C LEU A 32 -10.29 6.29 7.19
N ALA A 33 -9.09 5.80 7.49
CA ALA A 33 -7.90 6.13 6.71
C ALA A 33 -8.00 5.62 5.28
N VAL A 34 -8.51 4.39 5.09
CA VAL A 34 -8.74 3.82 3.77
C VAL A 34 -9.86 4.58 3.04
N ALA A 35 -10.98 4.89 3.70
CA ALA A 35 -12.04 5.69 3.11
C ALA A 35 -11.55 7.08 2.66
N LEU A 36 -10.77 7.75 3.51
CA LEU A 36 -10.13 9.03 3.18
C LEU A 36 -9.16 8.88 1.99
N TYR A 37 -8.37 7.81 1.97
CA TYR A 37 -7.47 7.50 0.85
C TYR A 37 -8.22 7.35 -0.48
N PHE A 38 -9.36 6.67 -0.52
CA PHE A 38 -10.18 6.56 -1.73
C PHE A 38 -10.71 7.93 -2.18
N VAL A 39 -11.25 8.72 -1.26
CA VAL A 39 -11.80 10.05 -1.58
C VAL A 39 -10.70 11.00 -2.08
N LEU A 40 -9.57 11.07 -1.37
CA LEU A 40 -8.45 11.92 -1.76
C LEU A 40 -7.83 11.46 -3.07
N SER A 41 -7.71 10.15 -3.30
CA SER A 41 -7.19 9.62 -4.55
C SER A 41 -8.05 10.04 -5.73
N TYR A 42 -9.38 10.07 -5.59
CA TYR A 42 -10.28 10.53 -6.64
C TYR A 42 -10.20 12.05 -6.85
N LEU A 43 -10.21 12.84 -5.77
CA LEU A 43 -10.22 14.31 -5.86
C LEU A 43 -8.91 14.90 -6.37
N LEU A 44 -7.78 14.27 -6.04
CA LEU A 44 -6.44 14.73 -6.43
C LEU A 44 -5.92 14.02 -7.68
N TRP A 45 -6.73 13.18 -8.33
CA TRP A 45 -6.28 12.46 -9.52
C TRP A 45 -6.05 13.44 -10.69
N PRO A 46 -4.84 13.49 -11.27
CA PRO A 46 -4.52 14.49 -12.28
C PRO A 46 -5.07 14.16 -13.67
N ASN A 47 -5.42 12.90 -13.94
CA ASN A 47 -5.80 12.43 -15.27
C ASN A 47 -7.31 12.26 -15.40
N GLU A 48 -7.88 12.64 -16.54
CA GLU A 48 -9.29 12.36 -16.80
C GLU A 48 -9.54 10.84 -16.96
N LEU A 49 -10.60 10.34 -16.31
CA LEU A 49 -10.99 8.92 -16.33
C LEU A 49 -11.84 8.58 -17.58
N THR A 50 -11.42 9.05 -18.75
CA THR A 50 -12.17 8.92 -20.01
C THR A 50 -11.73 7.73 -20.86
N SER A 51 -10.48 7.29 -20.71
CA SER A 51 -9.91 6.15 -21.43
C SER A 51 -9.81 4.90 -20.55
N TRP A 52 -9.88 3.72 -21.16
CA TRP A 52 -9.68 2.45 -20.44
C TRP A 52 -8.32 2.41 -19.73
N GLN A 53 -7.28 2.98 -20.35
CA GLN A 53 -5.93 3.07 -19.80
C GLN A 53 -5.86 3.99 -18.57
N ALA A 54 -6.55 5.13 -18.59
CA ALA A 54 -6.59 6.01 -17.42
C ALA A 54 -7.33 5.35 -16.25
N VAL A 55 -8.40 4.61 -16.54
CA VAL A 55 -9.15 3.85 -15.54
C VAL A 55 -8.29 2.71 -14.96
N THR A 56 -7.56 1.96 -15.78
CA THR A 56 -6.69 0.88 -15.28
C THR A 56 -5.57 1.43 -14.39
N GLN A 57 -4.93 2.55 -14.76
CA GLN A 57 -3.91 3.19 -13.93
C GLN A 57 -4.47 3.66 -12.58
N PHE A 58 -5.68 4.22 -12.58
CA PHE A 58 -6.34 4.64 -11.34
C PHE A 58 -6.70 3.45 -10.45
N VAL A 59 -7.23 2.37 -11.03
CA VAL A 59 -7.54 1.15 -10.28
C VAL A 59 -6.27 0.52 -9.70
N LEU A 60 -5.18 0.45 -10.48
CA LEU A 60 -3.89 -0.04 -9.99
C LEU A 60 -3.39 0.82 -8.83
N TRP A 61 -3.44 2.15 -8.96
CA TRP A 61 -3.10 3.08 -7.88
C TRP A 61 -3.85 2.76 -6.58
N LEU A 62 -5.18 2.58 -6.65
CA LEU A 62 -6.00 2.23 -5.50
C LEU A 62 -5.62 0.87 -4.88
N ILE A 63 -5.35 -0.15 -5.73
CA ILE A 63 -4.91 -1.47 -5.27
C ILE A 63 -3.59 -1.36 -4.51
N TYR A 64 -2.60 -0.62 -5.04
CA TYR A 64 -1.32 -0.39 -4.36
C TYR A 64 -1.53 0.25 -3.00
N GLY A 65 -2.35 1.30 -2.91
CA GLY A 65 -2.60 1.98 -1.64
C GLY A 65 -3.25 1.08 -0.59
N VAL A 66 -4.22 0.25 -0.98
CA VAL A 66 -4.85 -0.71 -0.06
C VAL A 66 -3.84 -1.77 0.41
N MET A 67 -3.04 -2.34 -0.50
CA MET A 67 -2.03 -3.34 -0.12
C MET A 67 -0.97 -2.75 0.80
N LEU A 68 -0.50 -1.53 0.53
CA LEU A 68 0.46 -0.82 1.38
C LEU A 68 -0.15 -0.47 2.74
N ALA A 69 -1.42 -0.05 2.80
CA ALA A 69 -2.12 0.19 4.05
C ALA A 69 -2.21 -1.08 4.90
N ILE A 70 -2.50 -2.24 4.29
CA ILE A 70 -2.50 -3.53 4.99
C ILE A 70 -1.11 -3.85 5.53
N LEU A 71 -0.06 -3.72 4.70
CA LEU A 71 1.32 -3.95 5.13
C LEU A 71 1.72 -3.04 6.29
N PHE A 72 1.40 -1.75 6.21
CA PHE A 72 1.68 -0.78 7.26
C PHE A 72 0.99 -1.13 8.59
N VAL A 73 -0.30 -1.50 8.55
CA VAL A 73 -1.05 -1.88 9.75
C VAL A 73 -0.51 -3.20 10.33
N TYR A 74 -0.12 -4.14 9.47
CA TYR A 74 0.44 -5.42 9.90
C TYR A 74 1.82 -5.23 10.56
N ASP A 75 2.66 -4.39 9.96
CA ASP A 75 3.97 -4.02 10.50
C ASP A 75 3.83 -3.31 11.85
N LEU A 76 2.95 -2.32 11.96
CA LEU A 76 2.70 -1.61 13.23
C LEU A 76 2.26 -2.51 14.38
N ARG A 77 1.58 -3.62 14.09
CA ARG A 77 1.03 -4.51 15.13
C ARG A 77 1.97 -5.66 15.46
N TRP A 78 2.67 -6.20 14.48
CA TRP A 78 3.41 -7.45 14.63
C TRP A 78 4.87 -7.36 14.19
N PHE A 79 5.31 -6.23 13.64
CA PHE A 79 6.66 -6.03 13.09
C PHE A 79 7.06 -7.15 12.11
N LEU A 80 6.08 -7.63 11.34
CA LEU A 80 6.21 -8.73 10.41
C LEU A 80 5.64 -8.31 9.06
N LEU A 81 6.39 -8.54 7.99
CA LEU A 81 5.92 -8.28 6.63
C LEU A 81 5.41 -9.60 6.01
N PRO A 82 4.10 -9.78 5.82
CA PRO A 82 3.55 -11.01 5.29
C PRO A 82 3.93 -11.18 3.81
N ASN A 83 4.77 -12.16 3.51
CA ASN A 83 5.19 -12.52 2.13
C ASN A 83 4.00 -12.76 1.18
N LYS A 84 2.85 -13.21 1.71
CA LYS A 84 1.60 -13.38 0.96
C LYS A 84 1.06 -12.09 0.34
N ILE A 85 1.42 -10.92 0.87
CA ILE A 85 1.02 -9.60 0.35
C ILE A 85 2.17 -8.97 -0.43
N VAL A 86 3.41 -9.17 0.02
CA VAL A 86 4.60 -8.63 -0.65
C VAL A 86 4.78 -9.23 -2.05
N TYR A 87 4.66 -10.55 -2.23
CA TYR A 87 4.86 -11.16 -3.56
C TYR A 87 3.85 -10.72 -4.61
N PRO A 88 2.52 -10.65 -4.32
CA PRO A 88 1.57 -10.09 -5.27
C PRO A 88 1.84 -8.61 -5.57
N LEU A 89 2.30 -7.83 -4.60
CA LEU A 89 2.66 -6.42 -4.81
C LEU A 89 3.81 -6.28 -5.82
N ILE A 90 4.85 -7.11 -5.70
CA ILE A 90 5.96 -7.19 -6.65
C ILE A 90 5.45 -7.60 -8.03
N GLY A 91 4.59 -8.62 -8.10
CA GLY A 91 3.99 -9.09 -9.37
C GLY A 91 3.18 -8.00 -10.07
N LEU A 92 2.35 -7.26 -9.32
CA LEU A 92 1.61 -6.13 -9.84
C LEU A 92 2.55 -5.04 -10.37
N GLY A 93 3.61 -4.70 -9.63
CA GLY A 93 4.65 -3.75 -10.06
C GLY A 93 5.31 -4.15 -11.37
N ALA A 94 5.64 -5.42 -11.55
CA ALA A 94 6.19 -5.93 -12.80
C ALA A 94 5.21 -5.79 -13.97
N VAL A 95 3.93 -6.08 -13.75
CA VAL A 95 2.88 -5.92 -14.77
C VAL A 95 2.70 -4.44 -15.14
N ASP A 96 2.66 -3.53 -14.15
CA ASP A 96 2.55 -2.08 -14.42
C ASP A 96 3.74 -1.56 -15.23
N ALA A 97 4.97 -2.02 -14.93
CA ALA A 97 6.16 -1.66 -15.69
C ALA A 97 6.09 -2.11 -17.15
N LEU A 98 5.58 -3.32 -17.42
CA LEU A 98 5.36 -3.82 -18.78
C LEU A 98 4.30 -3.01 -19.53
N ILE A 99 3.20 -2.64 -18.85
CA ILE A 99 2.16 -1.79 -19.44
C ILE A 99 2.73 -0.44 -19.83
N ARG A 100 3.49 0.22 -18.95
CA ARG A 100 4.11 1.53 -19.22
C ARG A 100 5.06 1.49 -20.43
N LEU A 101 5.87 0.44 -20.55
CA LEU A 101 6.75 0.23 -21.69
C LEU A 101 5.99 0.13 -23.03
N SER A 102 4.79 -0.45 -23.01
CA SER A 102 3.97 -0.61 -24.22
C SER A 102 3.14 0.62 -24.59
N VAL A 103 2.85 1.50 -23.63
CA VAL A 103 1.87 2.59 -23.79
C VAL A 103 2.52 3.97 -23.90
N ILE A 104 3.66 4.22 -23.25
CA ILE A 104 4.27 5.55 -23.19
C ILE A 104 5.38 5.68 -24.25
N PRO A 105 5.14 6.36 -25.38
CA PRO A 105 6.18 6.59 -26.37
C PRO A 105 7.28 7.48 -25.78
N GLY A 106 8.49 6.93 -25.63
CA GLY A 106 9.65 7.62 -25.07
C GLY A 106 10.32 6.89 -23.90
N ILE A 107 9.64 5.94 -23.24
CA ILE A 107 10.30 5.05 -22.28
C ILE A 107 11.05 3.98 -23.07
N THR A 108 12.37 4.11 -23.14
CA THR A 108 13.23 3.06 -23.70
C THR A 108 13.34 1.91 -22.69
N ALA A 109 13.52 0.68 -23.19
CA ALA A 109 13.81 -0.47 -22.32
C ALA A 109 15.02 -0.20 -21.42
N LEU A 110 16.00 0.55 -21.93
CA LEU A 110 17.19 0.95 -21.18
C LEU A 110 16.86 1.93 -20.05
N GLY A 111 15.96 2.90 -20.27
CA GLY A 111 15.45 3.80 -19.23
C GLY A 111 14.72 3.06 -18.12
N ALA A 112 13.81 2.15 -18.45
CA ALA A 112 13.09 1.36 -17.44
C ALA A 112 14.03 0.45 -16.62
N VAL A 113 15.04 -0.14 -17.25
CA VAL A 113 16.08 -0.92 -16.54
C VAL A 113 16.88 -0.02 -15.60
N LEU A 114 17.28 1.17 -16.06
CA LEU A 114 17.98 2.14 -15.22
C LEU A 114 17.13 2.54 -14.01
N ASP A 115 15.84 2.81 -14.19
CA ASP A 115 14.94 3.16 -13.08
C ASP A 115 14.82 2.03 -12.05
N ILE A 116 14.74 0.78 -12.50
CA ILE A 116 14.73 -0.40 -11.61
C ILE A 116 16.06 -0.51 -10.85
N VAL A 117 17.19 -0.38 -11.55
CA VAL A 117 18.53 -0.47 -10.94
C VAL A 117 18.73 0.66 -9.93
N LEU A 118 18.34 1.89 -10.27
CA LEU A 118 18.40 3.03 -9.36
C LEU A 118 17.52 2.83 -8.14
N SER A 119 16.30 2.31 -8.33
CA SER A 119 15.38 2.02 -7.22
C SER A 119 15.95 0.97 -6.26
N LEU A 120 16.52 -0.11 -6.82
CA LEU A 120 17.21 -1.14 -6.03
C LEU A 120 18.46 -0.59 -5.33
N ALA A 121 19.23 0.27 -5.99
CA ALA A 121 20.42 0.89 -5.42
C ALA A 121 20.07 1.86 -4.27
N VAL A 122 18.99 2.65 -4.41
CA VAL A 122 18.56 3.60 -3.38
C VAL A 122 18.00 2.84 -2.18
N ILE A 123 17.06 1.91 -2.38
CA ILE A 123 16.45 1.17 -1.28
C ILE A 123 17.48 0.23 -0.64
N GLY A 124 18.21 -0.53 -1.44
CA GLY A 124 19.27 -1.44 -0.97
C GLY A 124 20.41 -0.69 -0.29
N GLY A 125 20.80 0.47 -0.82
CA GLY A 125 21.80 1.35 -0.22
C GLY A 125 21.36 1.92 1.12
N LEU A 126 20.09 2.34 1.24
CA LEU A 126 19.52 2.80 2.50
C LEU A 126 19.53 1.68 3.56
N TYR A 127 19.05 0.49 3.22
CA TYR A 127 19.07 -0.66 4.14
C TYR A 127 20.49 -1.12 4.48
N GLY A 128 21.41 -1.08 3.52
CA GLY A 128 22.82 -1.36 3.74
C GLY A 128 23.45 -0.36 4.71
N LEU A 129 23.19 0.93 4.53
CA LEU A 129 23.65 1.98 5.44
C LEU A 129 23.09 1.79 6.85
N LEU A 130 21.79 1.49 6.98
CA LEU A 130 21.16 1.17 8.26
C LEU A 130 21.81 -0.06 8.89
N TYR A 131 22.07 -1.11 8.12
CA TYR A 131 22.73 -2.33 8.59
C TYR A 131 24.15 -2.05 9.12
N PHE A 132 24.96 -1.27 8.38
CA PHE A 132 26.32 -0.91 8.79
C PHE A 132 26.32 -0.01 10.04
N MET A 133 25.41 0.96 10.12
CA MET A 133 25.28 1.84 11.29
C MET A 133 24.76 1.09 12.53
N SER A 134 23.78 0.22 12.36
CA SER A 134 23.16 -0.51 13.47
C SER A 134 23.89 -1.81 13.83
N LYS A 135 24.96 -2.17 13.12
CA LYS A 135 25.62 -3.49 13.20
C LYS A 135 24.62 -4.65 13.13
N GLY A 136 23.59 -4.53 12.29
CA GLY A 136 22.53 -5.54 12.14
C GLY A 136 21.38 -5.48 13.17
N ALA A 137 21.44 -4.62 14.20
CA ALA A 137 20.39 -4.56 15.24
C ALA A 137 19.01 -4.08 14.74
N TRP A 138 18.94 -3.27 13.68
CA TRP A 138 17.68 -2.70 13.18
C TRP A 138 17.11 -3.42 11.97
N VAL A 139 17.99 -4.02 11.16
CA VAL A 139 17.61 -4.80 9.98
C VAL A 139 17.51 -6.24 10.45
N GLY A 140 16.36 -6.60 11.03
CA GLY A 140 16.13 -7.86 11.71
C GLY A 140 16.51 -9.08 10.86
N PHE A 141 17.72 -9.58 11.10
CA PHE A 141 18.17 -10.91 10.64
C PHE A 141 17.99 -11.98 11.73
N GLY A 142 17.37 -11.63 12.85
CA GLY A 142 17.34 -12.44 14.08
C GLY A 142 18.33 -11.91 15.10
#